data_AF-A0A918LLW5-F1
#
_entry.id   AF-A0A918LLW5-F1
#
_cell.length_a   1.000
_cell.length_b   1.000
_cell.length_c   1.000
_cell.angle_alpha   90.00
_cell.angle_beta   90.00
_cell.angle_gamma   90.00
#
_symmetry.space_group_name_H-M   'P 1'
#
loop_
_entity.id
_entity.type
_entity.pdbx_description
1 polymer ?
#
loop_
_entity_poly.entity_id
_entity_poly.type
_entity_poly.pdbx_seq_one_letter_code
_entity_poly.pdbx_strand_id
1 'polypeptide(L)'
;MRVVSAMLQGEPVGRDAGSFSPLLHDLLWAHAVPSIGLEHITVRPIRAGMEAVLFVRADSDTHALDCARDLLARARGPIAAHGYAALLPSLLGGHPEHDDRA
;
A
#
# COMPACT_ATOMS: atom_id res chain seq x y z
N MET A 1 -0.82 7.64 13.64
CA MET A 1 -1.20 6.88 12.45
C MET A 1 -0.82 7.68 11.22
N ARG A 2 -0.17 7.06 10.23
CA ARG A 2 0.27 7.70 8.99
C ARG A 2 -0.24 6.90 7.79
N VAL A 3 -0.62 7.61 6.74
CA VAL A 3 -1.24 7.02 5.55
C VAL A 3 -0.26 7.09 4.39
N VAL A 4 0.03 5.94 3.80
CA VAL A 4 0.98 5.79 2.70
C VAL A 4 0.25 5.15 1.53
N SER A 5 0.40 5.69 0.33
CA SER A 5 -0.03 5.01 -0.90
C SER A 5 1.13 4.32 -1.59
N ALA A 6 0.84 3.19 -2.21
CA ALA A 6 1.71 2.50 -3.14
C ALA A 6 0.92 2.13 -4.39
N MET A 7 1.41 2.55 -5.55
CA MET A 7 0.86 2.11 -6.83
C MET A 7 1.48 0.76 -7.20
N LEU A 8 0.64 -0.18 -7.62
CA LEU A 8 1.09 -1.42 -8.25
C LEU A 8 0.71 -1.35 -9.72
N GLN A 9 1.73 -1.29 -10.58
CA GLN A 9 1.55 -1.20 -12.02
C GLN A 9 1.67 -2.56 -12.66
N GLY A 10 0.85 -2.82 -13.68
CA GLY A 10 0.88 -4.06 -14.42
C GLY A 10 -0.50 -4.47 -14.88
N GLU A 11 -0.51 -5.47 -15.77
CA GLU A 11 -1.72 -6.12 -16.24
C GLU A 11 -1.82 -7.49 -15.57
N PRO A 12 -2.97 -7.83 -14.96
CA PRO A 12 -3.13 -9.10 -14.26
C PRO A 12 -2.97 -10.27 -15.23
N VAL A 13 -2.18 -11.27 -14.82
CA VAL A 13 -2.05 -12.51 -15.59
C VAL A 13 -3.32 -13.34 -15.44
N GLY A 14 -4.15 -13.36 -16.48
CA GLY A 14 -5.23 -14.34 -16.64
C GLY A 14 -6.51 -14.11 -15.82
N ARG A 15 -6.78 -12.90 -15.30
CA ARG A 15 -8.02 -12.60 -14.56
C ARG A 15 -8.43 -11.12 -14.64
N ASP A 16 -9.73 -10.83 -14.50
CA ASP A 16 -10.25 -9.45 -14.46
C ASP A 16 -9.71 -8.68 -13.25
N ALA A 17 -9.27 -7.43 -13.46
CA ALA A 17 -8.66 -6.57 -12.45
C ALA A 17 -9.53 -6.37 -11.18
N GLY A 18 -10.87 -6.45 -11.30
CA GLY A 18 -11.79 -6.34 -10.16
C GLY A 18 -11.65 -7.49 -9.15
N SER A 19 -11.29 -8.70 -9.60
CA SER A 19 -11.09 -9.87 -8.74
C SER A 19 -9.75 -9.87 -7.99
N PHE A 20 -8.84 -8.96 -8.36
CA PHE A 20 -7.48 -8.89 -7.85
C PHE A 20 -7.33 -8.06 -6.58
N SER A 21 -8.26 -7.14 -6.29
CA SER A 21 -8.19 -6.29 -5.09
C SER A 21 -8.18 -7.10 -3.79
N PRO A 22 -9.10 -8.08 -3.59
CA PRO A 22 -9.11 -8.90 -2.38
C PRO A 22 -7.85 -9.77 -2.26
N LEU A 23 -7.39 -10.38 -3.36
CA LEU A 23 -6.18 -11.19 -3.37
C LEU A 23 -4.96 -10.37 -2.96
N LEU A 24 -4.82 -9.17 -3.52
CA LEU A 24 -3.69 -8.30 -3.23
C LEU A 24 -3.74 -7.74 -1.81
N HIS A 25 -4.94 -7.44 -1.30
CA HIS A 25 -5.15 -7.11 0.11
C HIS A 25 -4.65 -8.25 1.02
N ASP A 26 -5.08 -9.48 0.75
CA ASP A 26 -4.72 -10.65 1.56
C ASP A 26 -3.23 -10.97 1.47
N LEU A 27 -2.64 -10.82 0.29
CA LEU A 27 -1.21 -10.97 0.05
C LEU A 27 -0.42 -9.97 0.89
N LEU A 28 -0.77 -8.67 0.83
CA LEU A 28 -0.09 -7.67 1.65
C LEU A 28 -0.22 -7.98 3.15
N TRP A 29 -1.40 -8.42 3.60
CA TRP A 29 -1.57 -8.87 4.99
C TRP A 29 -0.73 -10.10 5.35
N ALA A 30 -0.65 -11.09 4.47
CA ALA A 30 0.13 -12.31 4.71
C ALA A 30 1.63 -12.05 4.85
N HIS A 31 2.12 -10.94 4.26
CA HIS A 31 3.51 -10.51 4.34
C HIS A 31 3.76 -9.41 5.40
N ALA A 32 2.71 -8.94 6.07
CA ALA A 32 2.84 -8.02 7.18
C ALA A 32 3.44 -8.73 8.40
N VAL A 33 4.39 -8.06 9.05
CA VAL A 33 4.98 -8.51 10.32
C VAL A 33 4.77 -7.43 11.39
N PRO A 34 4.75 -7.76 12.69
CA PRO A 34 4.45 -6.80 13.74
C PRO A 34 5.32 -5.54 13.72
N SER A 35 6.59 -5.65 13.32
CA SER A 35 7.51 -4.52 13.23
C SER A 35 7.17 -3.51 12.13
N ILE A 36 6.31 -3.86 11.17
CA ILE A 36 5.82 -2.94 10.14
C ILE A 36 4.75 -2.00 10.72
N GLY A 37 4.10 -2.36 11.83
CA GLY A 37 3.07 -1.52 12.45
C GLY A 37 1.83 -1.30 11.58
N LEU A 38 1.55 -2.22 10.65
CA LEU A 38 0.40 -2.14 9.75
C LEU A 38 -0.90 -2.37 10.53
N GLU A 39 -1.81 -1.40 10.50
CA GLU A 39 -3.12 -1.50 11.17
C GLU A 39 -4.24 -1.76 10.17
N HIS A 40 -4.14 -1.21 8.95
CA HIS A 40 -5.16 -1.39 7.93
C HIS A 40 -4.57 -1.29 6.52
N ILE A 41 -5.24 -1.94 5.57
CA ILE A 41 -4.91 -1.91 4.14
C ILE A 41 -6.21 -1.70 3.36
N THR A 42 -6.20 -0.80 2.40
CA THR A 42 -7.23 -0.73 1.37
C THR A 42 -6.57 -0.93 0.02
N VAL A 43 -7.15 -1.79 -0.81
CA VAL A 43 -6.69 -2.00 -2.20
C VAL A 43 -7.83 -1.68 -3.13
N ARG A 44 -7.58 -0.86 -4.15
CA ARG A 44 -8.57 -0.52 -5.17
C ARG A 44 -7.97 -0.54 -6.58
N PRO A 45 -8.77 -0.90 -7.60
CA PRO A 45 -8.35 -0.72 -8.98
C PRO A 45 -8.32 0.76 -9.35
N ILE A 46 -7.32 1.14 -10.15
CA ILE A 46 -7.17 2.47 -10.75
C ILE A 46 -6.86 2.30 -12.24
N ARG A 47 -6.92 3.39 -13.03
CA ARG A 47 -6.71 3.31 -14.50
C ARG A 47 -5.38 2.67 -14.92
N ALA A 48 -4.34 2.75 -14.08
CA ALA A 48 -2.98 2.29 -14.39
C ALA A 48 -2.54 1.05 -13.58
N GLY A 49 -3.49 0.32 -12.99
CA GLY A 49 -3.21 -0.86 -12.16
C GLY A 49 -3.99 -0.83 -10.86
N MET A 50 -3.29 -0.99 -9.73
CA MET A 50 -3.88 -1.02 -8.39
C MET A 50 -3.26 0.06 -7.51
N GLU A 51 -4.02 0.56 -6.55
CA GLU A 51 -3.54 1.41 -5.48
C GLU A 51 -3.75 0.70 -4.15
N ALA A 52 -2.67 0.53 -3.39
CA ALA A 52 -2.69 0.08 -2.01
C ALA A 52 -2.50 1.28 -1.08
N VAL A 53 -3.46 1.51 -0.20
CA VAL A 53 -3.41 2.50 0.87
C VAL A 53 -3.12 1.78 2.17
N LEU A 54 -1.99 2.11 2.78
CA LEU A 54 -1.46 1.50 4.00
C LEU A 54 -1.61 2.46 5.18
N PHE A 55 -2.22 1.97 6.25
CA PHE A 55 -2.35 2.69 7.50
C PHE A 55 -1.30 2.12 8.47
N VAL A 56 -0.26 2.91 8.71
CA VAL A 56 0.93 2.48 9.46
C VAL A 56 1.04 3.25 10.79
N ARG A 57 1.20 2.50 11.88
CA ARG A 57 1.66 3.04 13.16
C ARG A 57 3.16 3.28 13.08
N ALA A 58 3.52 4.53 12.84
CA ALA A 58 4.90 5.00 12.83
C ALA A 58 5.00 6.34 13.53
N ASP A 59 6.19 6.70 14.02
CA ASP A 59 6.49 7.94 14.75
C ASP A 59 6.86 9.12 13.83
N SER A 60 7.25 8.83 12.59
CA SER A 60 7.55 9.83 11.56
C SER A 60 7.06 9.38 10.18
N ASP A 61 6.92 10.33 9.26
CA ASP A 61 6.52 10.07 7.88
C ASP A 61 7.56 9.22 7.16
N THR A 62 8.84 9.49 7.44
CA THR A 62 9.97 8.68 6.96
C THR A 62 9.88 7.25 7.46
N HIS A 63 9.59 7.05 8.76
CA HIS A 63 9.40 5.72 9.32
C HIS A 63 8.21 4.99 8.66
N ALA A 64 7.08 5.68 8.41
CA ALA A 64 5.95 5.08 7.70
C ALA A 64 6.32 4.65 6.27
N LEU A 65 7.08 5.47 5.55
CA LEU A 65 7.57 5.13 4.20
C LEU A 65 8.52 3.93 4.22
N ASP A 66 9.41 3.85 5.21
CA ASP A 66 10.33 2.72 5.36
C ASP A 66 9.58 1.43 5.68
N CYS A 67 8.60 1.47 6.60
CA CYS A 67 7.72 0.33 6.87
C CYS A 67 6.95 -0.12 5.61
N ALA A 68 6.44 0.82 4.82
CA ALA A 68 5.76 0.50 3.56
C ALA A 68 6.71 -0.12 2.52
N ARG A 69 7.95 0.40 2.40
CA ARG A 69 8.99 -0.19 1.52
C ARG A 69 9.31 -1.62 1.95
N ASP A 70 9.47 -1.87 3.24
CA ASP A 70 9.76 -3.20 3.77
C ASP A 70 8.63 -4.19 3.50
N LEU A 71 7.36 -3.75 3.66
CA LEU A 71 6.20 -4.57 3.31
C LEU A 71 6.19 -4.94 1.83
N LEU A 72 6.35 -3.96 0.95
CA LEU A 72 6.36 -4.17 -0.50
C LEU A 72 7.54 -5.04 -0.94
N ALA A 73 8.70 -4.90 -0.31
CA ALA A 73 9.86 -5.75 -0.57
C ALA A 73 9.59 -7.21 -0.19
N ARG A 74 8.95 -7.47 0.96
CA ARG A 74 8.54 -8.83 1.39
C ARG A 74 7.51 -9.45 0.45
N ALA A 75 6.58 -8.65 -0.04
CA ALA A 75 5.51 -9.07 -0.94
C ALA A 75 5.94 -9.11 -2.43
N ARG A 76 7.16 -8.66 -2.77
CA ARG A 76 7.60 -8.44 -4.16
C ARG A 76 7.45 -9.68 -5.05
N GLY A 77 7.89 -10.85 -4.58
CA GLY A 77 7.83 -12.08 -5.35
C GLY A 77 6.39 -12.48 -5.72
N PRO A 78 5.50 -12.61 -4.72
CA PRO A 78 4.08 -12.88 -4.95
C PRO A 78 3.38 -11.81 -5.80
N ILE A 79 3.64 -10.51 -5.59
CA ILE A 79 3.10 -9.42 -6.42
C ILE A 79 3.51 -9.61 -7.89
N ALA A 80 4.78 -9.91 -8.15
CA ALA A 80 5.30 -10.14 -9.49
C ALA A 80 4.73 -11.41 -10.15
N ALA A 81 4.49 -12.48 -9.39
CA ALA A 81 3.85 -13.70 -9.89
C ALA A 81 2.43 -13.46 -10.43
N HIS A 82 1.82 -12.35 -10.01
CA HIS A 82 0.49 -11.92 -10.45
C HIS A 82 0.50 -10.84 -11.55
N GLY A 83 1.67 -10.47 -12.07
CA GLY A 83 1.80 -9.51 -13.17
C GLY A 83 1.93 -8.05 -12.75
N TYR A 84 2.09 -7.79 -11.45
CA TYR A 84 2.23 -6.43 -10.91
C TYR A 84 3.66 -6.13 -10.47
N ALA A 85 4.02 -4.85 -10.48
CA ALA A 85 5.23 -4.31 -9.89
C ALA A 85 4.87 -3.17 -8.94
N ALA A 86 5.37 -3.24 -7.71
CA ALA A 86 5.19 -2.16 -6.73
C ALA A 86 6.10 -0.98 -7.07
N LEU A 87 5.51 0.21 -7.18
CA LEU A 87 6.23 1.47 -7.24
C LEU A 87 6.62 1.94 -5.83
N LEU A 88 7.49 2.95 -5.78
CA LEU A 88 7.87 3.58 -4.53
C LEU A 88 6.64 4.16 -3.82
N PRO A 89 6.49 3.89 -2.51
CA PRO A 89 5.40 4.46 -1.74
C PRO A 89 5.58 5.96 -1.56
N SER A 90 4.46 6.67 -1.45
CA SER A 90 4.39 8.09 -1.17
C SER A 90 3.40 8.36 -0.03
N LEU A 91 3.57 9.49 0.66
CA LEU A 91 2.62 9.90 1.70
C LEU A 91 1.32 10.33 1.04
N LEU A 92 0.21 9.77 1.50
CA LEU A 92 -1.11 10.36 1.27
C LEU A 92 -1.25 11.47 2.30
N GLY A 93 -1.03 12.72 1.87
CA GLY A 93 -0.97 13.89 2.74
C GLY A 93 -2.09 13.89 3.78
N GLY A 94 -1.71 13.79 5.05
CA GLY A 94 -2.58 14.10 6.18
C GLY A 94 -2.28 15.52 6.61
N HIS A 95 -2.92 16.50 5.99
CA HIS A 95 -3.05 17.82 6.59
C HIS A 95 -4.53 18.02 6.96
N PRO A 96 -4.93 17.73 8.21
CA PRO A 96 -5.97 18.54 8.81
C PRO A 96 -5.30 19.86 9.19
N GLU A 97 -5.35 20.84 8.30
CA GLU A 97 -5.32 22.22 8.77
C GLU A 97 -6.59 22.34 9.59
N HIS A 98 -6.45 22.26 10.92
CA HIS A 98 -7.35 23.04 11.76
C HIS A 98 -7.18 24.47 11.26
N ASP A 99 -8.13 24.91 10.44
CA ASP A 99 -8.41 26.32 10.25
C ASP A 99 -8.94 26.83 11.60
N ASP A 100 -8.00 27.09 12.50
CA ASP A 100 -8.22 27.82 13.73
C ASP A 100 -7.37 29.09 13.62
N ARG A 101 -7.82 30.00 12.74
CA ARG A 101 -7.42 31.40 12.77
C ARG A 101 -8.57 32.34 12.41
N ALA A 102 -9.08 32.93 13.49
CA ALA A 102 -9.63 34.29 13.65
C ALA A 102 -11.14 34.49 13.44
#